data_AF-A9E5P9-F1
#
_entry.id   AF-A9E5P9-F1
#
_cell.length_a   1.000
_cell.length_b   1.000
_cell.length_c   1.000
_cell.angle_alpha   90.00
_cell.angle_beta   90.00
_cell.angle_gamma   90.00
#
_symmetry.space_group_name_H-M   'P 1'
#
loop_
_entity.id
_entity.type
_entity.pdbx_description
1 polymer ?
#
loop_
_entity_poly.entity_id
_entity_poly.type
_entity_poly.pdbx_seq_one_letter_code
_entity_poly.pdbx_strand_id
1 'polypeptide(L)'
;MTAINYNKWAFHFSIWIVIIFIVQTYLTIDYNAFTYNVERFVQVMGYLSIISLVLFLLTFIFLLVSIIKKLPKNYQFWISWAVISLYFMQFVIAFITMFIQS
;
A
#
# COMPACT_ATOMS: atom_id res chain seq x y z
N MET A 1 5.71 21.95 21.76
CA MET A 1 5.82 21.06 20.57
C MET A 1 4.70 20.04 20.63
N THR A 2 3.78 20.03 19.66
CA THR A 2 2.75 18.99 19.55
C THR A 2 3.43 17.66 19.23
N ALA A 3 3.32 16.69 20.15
CA ALA A 3 3.88 15.36 19.94
C ALA A 3 3.29 14.73 18.66
N ILE A 4 4.15 14.24 17.77
CA ILE A 4 3.73 13.55 16.55
C ILE A 4 2.98 12.28 16.94
N ASN A 5 1.73 12.15 16.48
CA ASN A 5 0.93 10.93 16.67
C ASN A 5 1.22 9.94 15.53
N TYR A 6 2.12 8.98 15.79
CA TYR A 6 2.56 8.01 14.81
C TYR A 6 1.44 7.07 14.33
N ASN A 7 0.53 6.66 15.22
CA ASN A 7 -0.62 5.82 14.85
C ASN A 7 -1.56 6.54 13.87
N LYS A 8 -1.79 7.84 14.08
CA LYS A 8 -2.62 8.65 13.19
C LYS A 8 -2.00 8.74 11.78
N TRP A 9 -0.70 8.99 11.69
CA TRP A 9 -0.01 9.07 10.40
C TRP A 9 0.06 7.73 9.67
N ALA A 10 0.40 6.65 10.37
CA ALA A 10 0.31 5.29 9.82
C ALA A 10 -1.09 5.02 9.26
N PHE A 11 -2.13 5.42 9.99
CA PHE A 11 -3.50 5.26 9.53
C PHE A 11 -3.82 6.06 8.26
N HIS A 12 -3.38 7.32 8.17
CA HIS A 12 -3.58 8.11 6.94
C HIS A 12 -2.89 7.48 5.74
N PHE A 13 -1.64 7.03 5.90
CA PHE A 13 -0.92 6.35 4.83
C PHE A 13 -1.60 5.03 4.43
N SER A 14 -2.11 4.26 5.41
CA SER A 14 -2.84 3.02 5.14
C SER A 14 -4.13 3.25 4.34
N ILE A 15 -4.85 4.34 4.60
CA ILE A 15 -6.05 4.72 3.82
C ILE A 15 -5.66 5.01 2.36
N TRP A 16 -4.58 5.76 2.15
CA TRP A 16 -4.11 6.06 0.79
C TRP A 16 -3.70 4.80 0.02
N ILE A 17 -3.09 3.81 0.70
CA ILE A 17 -2.79 2.50 0.08
C ILE A 17 -4.09 1.83 -0.39
N VAL A 18 -5.14 1.80 0.45
CA VAL A 18 -6.44 1.22 0.08
C VAL A 18 -7.07 1.95 -1.11
N ILE A 19 -7.01 3.29 -1.13
CA ILE A 19 -7.54 4.08 -2.25
C ILE A 19 -6.78 3.74 -3.54
N ILE A 20 -5.45 3.71 -3.51
CA ILE A 20 -4.65 3.36 -4.68
C ILE A 20 -4.98 1.95 -5.17
N PHE A 21 -5.15 0.99 -4.26
CA PHE A 21 -5.52 -0.37 -4.61
C PHE A 21 -6.88 -0.45 -5.34
N ILE A 22 -7.89 0.31 -4.86
CA ILE A 22 -9.20 0.41 -5.52
C ILE A 22 -9.05 1.01 -6.92
N VAL A 23 -8.27 2.08 -7.06
CA VAL A 23 -8.01 2.74 -8.36
C VAL A 23 -7.32 1.77 -9.33
N GLN A 24 -6.28 1.05 -8.87
CA GLN A 24 -5.59 0.04 -9.69
C GLN A 24 -6.54 -1.09 -10.11
N THR A 25 -7.40 -1.56 -9.22
CA THR A 25 -8.37 -2.60 -9.55
C THR A 25 -9.37 -2.11 -10.60
N TYR A 26 -9.92 -0.91 -10.42
CA TYR A 26 -10.83 -0.29 -11.39
C TYR A 26 -10.17 -0.14 -12.77
N LEU A 27 -8.97 0.43 -12.82
CA LEU A 27 -8.22 0.58 -14.07
C LEU A 27 -7.92 -0.76 -14.73
N THR A 28 -7.62 -1.80 -13.96
CA THR A 28 -7.35 -3.15 -14.48
C THR A 28 -8.60 -3.80 -15.08
N ILE A 29 -9.76 -3.61 -14.45
CA ILE A 29 -11.05 -4.16 -14.92
C ILE A 29 -11.52 -3.43 -16.18
N ASP A 30 -11.38 -2.10 -16.22
CA ASP A 30 -11.80 -1.27 -17.37
C ASP A 30 -10.83 -1.38 -18.57
N TYR A 31 -9.63 -1.91 -18.34
CA TYR A 31 -8.59 -1.96 -19.37
C TYR A 31 -8.97 -2.87 -20.54
N ASN A 32 -8.93 -2.30 -21.74
CA ASN A 32 -9.11 -3.01 -23.01
C ASN A 32 -8.01 -2.65 -24.01
N ALA A 33 -7.18 -3.63 -24.36
CA ALA A 33 -6.02 -3.46 -25.24
C ALA A 33 -6.35 -3.03 -26.68
N PHE A 34 -7.60 -3.22 -27.13
CA PHE A 34 -8.03 -2.81 -28.47
C PHE A 34 -8.41 -1.32 -28.56
N THR A 35 -8.62 -0.67 -27.42
CA THR A 35 -9.11 0.72 -27.36
C THR A 35 -8.15 1.65 -26.62
N TYR A 36 -7.33 1.12 -25.71
CA TYR A 36 -6.39 1.90 -24.91
C TYR A 36 -4.94 1.69 -25.31
N ASN A 37 -4.12 2.73 -25.14
CA ASN A 37 -2.67 2.65 -25.31
C ASN A 37 -2.06 1.85 -24.15
N VAL A 38 -1.53 0.67 -24.48
CA VAL A 38 -0.91 -0.29 -23.56
C VAL A 38 0.24 0.36 -22.78
N GLU A 39 1.12 1.10 -23.45
CA GLU A 39 2.30 1.71 -22.81
C GLU A 39 1.91 2.74 -21.76
N ARG A 40 0.90 3.58 -22.07
CA ARG A 40 0.38 4.57 -21.12
C ARG A 40 -0.25 3.90 -19.90
N PHE A 41 -0.99 2.81 -20.11
CA PHE A 41 -1.58 2.04 -19.01
C PHE A 41 -0.49 1.46 -18.09
N VAL A 42 0.53 0.82 -18.68
CA VAL A 42 1.68 0.26 -17.93
C VAL A 42 2.40 1.35 -17.14
N GLN A 43 2.64 2.51 -17.73
CA GLN A 43 3.27 3.64 -17.03
C GLN A 43 2.45 4.12 -15.83
N VAL A 44 1.13 4.33 -16.00
CA VAL A 44 0.25 4.77 -14.91
C VAL A 44 0.20 3.74 -13.78
N MET A 45 0.07 2.45 -14.12
CA MET A 45 0.10 1.37 -13.15
C MET A 45 1.44 1.31 -12.41
N GLY A 46 2.55 1.54 -13.12
CA GLY A 46 3.89 1.63 -12.55
C GLY A 46 4.01 2.76 -11.53
N TYR A 47 3.56 3.97 -11.87
CA TYR A 47 3.59 5.11 -10.94
C TYR A 47 2.73 4.88 -9.69
N LEU A 48 1.51 4.35 -9.85
CA LEU A 48 0.65 4.00 -8.72
C LEU A 48 1.30 2.95 -7.81
N SER A 49 1.99 1.97 -8.41
CA SER A 49 2.72 0.94 -7.66
C SER A 49 3.87 1.54 -6.85
N ILE A 50 4.67 2.43 -7.46
CA ILE A 50 5.76 3.12 -6.75
C ILE A 50 5.23 3.96 -5.58
N ILE A 51 4.16 4.74 -5.79
CA ILE A 51 3.55 5.56 -4.73
C ILE A 51 3.03 4.66 -3.60
N SER A 52 2.35 3.56 -3.93
CA SER A 52 1.85 2.63 -2.93
C SER A 52 2.97 1.98 -2.12
N LEU A 53 4.11 1.66 -2.74
CA LEU A 53 5.29 1.13 -2.07
C LEU A 53 5.89 2.14 -1.08
N VAL A 54 6.00 3.41 -1.47
CA VAL A 54 6.49 4.47 -0.58
C VAL A 54 5.57 4.63 0.63
N LEU A 55 4.25 4.65 0.41
CA LEU A 55 3.27 4.73 1.50
C LEU A 55 3.32 3.50 2.41
N PHE A 56 3.53 2.31 1.84
CA PHE A 56 3.72 1.08 2.61
C PHE A 56 4.92 1.18 3.55
N LEU A 57 6.08 1.59 3.02
CA LEU A 57 7.30 1.78 3.82
C LEU A 57 7.11 2.81 4.93
N LEU A 58 6.47 3.95 4.62
CA LEU A 58 6.15 4.98 5.62
C LEU A 58 5.21 4.44 6.70
N THR A 59 4.16 3.72 6.32
CA THR A 59 3.23 3.10 7.26
C THR A 59 3.98 2.12 8.18
N PHE A 60 4.87 1.30 7.61
CA PHE A 60 5.65 0.32 8.35
C PHE A 60 6.60 0.97 9.35
N ILE A 61 7.36 1.99 8.92
CA ILE A 61 8.25 2.77 9.80
C ILE A 61 7.46 3.40 10.96
N PHE A 62 6.30 4.00 10.68
CA PHE A 62 5.50 4.65 11.71
C PHE A 62 4.90 3.65 12.71
N LEU A 63 4.50 2.45 12.27
CA LEU A 63 4.06 1.39 13.17
C LEU A 63 5.22 0.86 14.03
N LEU A 64 6.42 0.68 13.46
CA LEU A 64 7.60 0.30 14.23
C LEU A 64 7.94 1.34 15.30
N VAL A 65 7.96 2.63 14.93
CA VAL A 65 8.21 3.71 15.89
C VAL A 65 7.15 3.74 16.99
N SER A 66 5.88 3.48 16.64
CA SER A 66 4.79 3.38 17.62
C SER A 66 5.02 2.24 18.63
N ILE A 67 5.47 1.08 18.16
CA ILE A 67 5.81 -0.07 19.00
C ILE A 67 7.01 0.25 19.91
N ILE A 68 8.08 0.82 19.36
CA ILE A 68 9.30 1.19 20.11
C ILE A 68 8.98 2.22 21.20
N LYS A 69 8.15 3.22 20.89
CA LYS A 69 7.70 4.24 21.84
C LYS A 69 6.60 3.76 22.79
N LYS A 70 6.20 2.48 22.70
CA LYS A 70 5.14 1.85 23.53
C LYS A 70 3.84 2.66 23.54
N LEU A 71 3.46 3.24 22.40
CA LEU A 71 2.21 3.99 22.29
C LEU A 71 1.00 3.05 22.42
N PRO A 72 -0.13 3.54 22.94
CA PRO A 72 -1.34 2.74 23.07
C PRO A 72 -1.82 2.27 21.69
N LYS A 73 -2.06 0.95 21.57
CA LYS A 73 -2.55 0.31 20.34
C LYS A 73 -4.05 0.50 20.21
N ASN A 74 -4.45 1.65 19.66
CA ASN A 74 -5.84 1.99 19.36
C ASN A 74 -6.31 1.39 18.02
N TYR A 75 -7.56 1.65 17.63
CA TYR A 75 -8.12 1.17 16.35
C TYR A 75 -7.28 1.58 15.13
N GLN A 76 -6.66 2.78 15.15
CA GLN A 76 -5.82 3.27 14.06
C GLN A 76 -4.58 2.39 13.85
N PHE A 77 -3.94 1.97 14.94
CA PHE A 77 -2.82 1.03 14.89
C PHE A 77 -3.27 -0.32 14.28
N TRP A 78 -4.37 -0.89 14.79
CA TRP A 78 -4.85 -2.20 14.35
C TRP A 78 -5.29 -2.21 12.88
N ILE A 79 -6.00 -1.17 12.42
CA ILE A 79 -6.37 -1.06 11.00
C ILE A 79 -5.13 -0.92 10.12
N SER A 80 -4.20 -0.05 10.49
CA SER A 80 -2.95 0.14 9.72
C SER A 80 -2.14 -1.16 9.62
N TRP A 81 -2.08 -1.93 10.73
CA TRP A 81 -1.42 -3.22 10.77
C TRP A 81 -2.09 -4.26 9.86
N ALA A 82 -3.42 -4.31 9.85
CA ALA A 82 -4.18 -5.19 8.97
C ALA A 82 -3.94 -4.85 7.49
N VAL A 83 -4.00 -3.57 7.12
CA VAL A 83 -3.74 -3.11 5.74
C VAL A 83 -2.32 -3.47 5.30
N ILE A 84 -1.31 -3.22 6.14
CA ILE A 84 0.06 -3.62 5.85
C ILE A 84 0.19 -5.13 5.66
N SER A 85 -0.46 -5.92 6.50
CA SER A 85 -0.37 -7.38 6.45
C SER A 85 -0.93 -7.91 5.13
N LEU A 86 -2.07 -7.38 4.68
CA LEU A 86 -2.67 -7.71 3.39
C LEU A 86 -1.77 -7.30 2.22
N TYR A 87 -1.23 -6.08 2.26
CA TYR A 87 -0.33 -5.59 1.21
C TYR A 87 0.96 -6.42 1.13
N PHE A 88 1.51 -6.82 2.28
CA PHE A 88 2.66 -7.71 2.35
C PHE A 88 2.35 -9.09 1.76
N MET A 89 1.18 -9.66 2.06
CA MET A 89 0.76 -10.92 1.43
C MET A 89 0.67 -10.82 -0.09
N GLN A 90 0.11 -9.72 -0.62
CA GLN A 90 0.05 -9.49 -2.06
C GLN A 90 1.47 -9.41 -2.68
N PHE A 91 2.39 -8.72 -2.02
CA PHE A 91 3.79 -8.66 -2.45
C PHE A 91 4.44 -10.05 -2.49
N VAL A 92 4.23 -10.86 -1.46
CA VAL A 92 4.75 -12.24 -1.40
C VAL A 92 4.17 -13.11 -2.52
N ILE A 93 2.86 -13.01 -2.78
CA ILE A 93 2.20 -13.74 -3.86
C ILE A 93 2.82 -13.34 -5.22
N ALA A 94 2.95 -12.04 -5.48
CA ALA A 94 3.55 -11.54 -6.72
C ALA A 94 4.99 -12.04 -6.90
N PHE A 95 5.78 -12.03 -5.82
CA PHE A 95 7.14 -12.55 -5.82
C PHE A 95 7.16 -14.05 -6.17
N ILE A 96 6.33 -14.88 -5.52
CA ILE A 96 6.25 -16.32 -5.79
C ILE A 96 5.86 -16.59 -7.25
N THR A 97 4.87 -15.87 -7.78
CA THR A 97 4.43 -16.07 -9.17
C THR A 97 5.53 -15.79 -10.18
N MET A 98 6.46 -14.87 -9.88
CA MET A 98 7.61 -14.59 -10.75
C MET A 98 8.56 -15.78 -10.87
N PHE A 99 8.79 -16.55 -9.79
CA PHE A 99 9.66 -17.74 -9.82
C PHE A 99 9.00 -18.97 -10.42
N ILE A 100 7.67 -19.06 -10.39
CA ILE A 100 6.95 -20.19 -11.01
C ILE A 100 6.94 -20.07 -12.54
N GLN A 101 7.02 -18.84 -13.07
CA GLN A 101 6.99 -18.57 -14.51
C GLN A 101 8.38 -18.49 -15.16
N SER A 102 9.47 -18.60 -14.38
CA SER A 102 10.87 -18.63 -14.85
C SER A 102 11.38 -20.06 -15.03
#